data_AF-A0A372QR38-F1
#
_entry.id   AF-A0A372QR38-F1
#
_cell.length_a   1.000
_cell.length_b   1.000
_cell.length_c   1.000
_cell.angle_alpha   90.00
_cell.angle_beta   90.00
_cell.angle_gamma   90.00
#
_symmetry.space_group_name_H-M   'P 1'
#
loop_
_entity.id
_entity.type
_entity.pdbx_description
1 polymer ?
#
loop_
_entity_poly.entity_id
_entity_poly.type
_entity_poly.pdbx_seq_one_letter_code
_entity_poly.pdbx_strand_id
1 'polypeptide(L)'
;MDLHKHLQKDFARITWDSEKLRILHQISMGLKTIHNKEFIHRDFHSGNILLDPEKKRTLNDDWKIGDLGLSQAVNSKSSNNEIYGVIPYIAPEIFRGSIFSKEADIYSLGMIMWELTTGCKPFYNVEHDHHLIYKILDGERPKITEDTPECYANLMKSCWDPDPKKRPSIKKICFTFNKWIYKKVNEEEFSQAEAKRAKLIESKKIGPEFAEKRHLGAIYTSRPLSALIYKCSSIYSFPKISFDKRGITKKKKLIVI
;
A
#
# COMPACT_ATOMS: atom_id res chain seq x y z
N MET A 1 -1.42 16.71 -10.77
CA MET A 1 -1.41 15.30 -11.26
C MET A 1 -1.14 14.42 -10.04
N ASP A 2 -1.93 13.37 -9.82
CA ASP A 2 -1.67 12.42 -8.73
C ASP A 2 -0.62 11.36 -9.13
N LEU A 3 -0.08 10.65 -8.13
CA LEU A 3 0.98 9.66 -8.31
C LEU A 3 0.56 8.56 -9.27
N HIS A 4 -0.66 8.07 -9.17
CA HIS A 4 -1.14 7.01 -10.05
C HIS A 4 -1.14 7.49 -11.51
N LYS A 5 -1.72 8.66 -11.80
CA LYS A 5 -1.73 9.22 -13.16
C LYS A 5 -0.32 9.46 -13.70
N HIS A 6 0.63 9.84 -12.86
CA HIS A 6 2.02 9.96 -13.26
C HIS A 6 2.64 8.61 -13.64
N LEU A 7 2.43 7.57 -12.82
CA LEU A 7 2.88 6.22 -13.12
C LEU A 7 2.28 5.72 -14.43
N GLN A 8 0.98 5.94 -14.65
CA GLN A 8 0.31 5.56 -15.91
C GLN A 8 0.94 6.24 -17.13
N LYS A 9 1.35 7.51 -17.00
CA LYS A 9 1.90 8.29 -18.10
C LYS A 9 3.37 7.98 -18.39
N ASP A 10 4.18 7.86 -17.35
CA ASP A 10 5.64 7.93 -17.46
C ASP A 10 6.34 6.65 -16.93
N PHE A 11 5.63 5.53 -16.74
CA PHE A 11 6.15 4.31 -16.10
C PHE A 11 7.52 3.85 -16.61
N ALA A 12 7.74 3.87 -17.92
CA ALA A 12 8.98 3.44 -18.53
C ALA A 12 10.20 4.28 -18.09
N ARG A 13 9.99 5.57 -17.76
CA ARG A 13 11.02 6.51 -17.33
C ARG A 13 11.27 6.53 -15.83
N ILE A 14 10.47 5.79 -15.04
CA ILE A 14 10.54 5.78 -13.58
C ILE A 14 11.35 4.55 -13.14
N THR A 15 12.68 4.69 -13.09
CA THR A 15 13.64 3.57 -12.92
C THR A 15 13.89 3.21 -11.45
N TRP A 16 14.41 2.01 -11.22
CA TRP A 16 14.77 1.48 -9.89
C TRP A 16 15.95 2.20 -9.24
N ASP A 17 16.96 2.56 -10.02
CA ASP A 17 18.21 3.15 -9.56
C ASP A 17 18.14 4.67 -9.31
N SER A 18 17.01 5.32 -9.65
CA SER A 18 16.81 6.76 -9.46
C SER A 18 15.39 7.13 -9.03
N GLU A 19 14.42 7.17 -9.96
CA GLU A 19 13.16 7.89 -9.77
C GLU A 19 12.26 7.24 -8.73
N LYS A 20 12.12 5.90 -8.74
CA LYS A 20 11.26 5.19 -7.77
C LYS A 20 11.69 5.49 -6.33
N LEU A 21 12.99 5.49 -6.07
CA LEU A 21 13.54 5.76 -4.75
C LEU A 21 13.34 7.22 -4.34
N ARG A 22 13.56 8.17 -5.27
CA ARG A 22 13.33 9.61 -5.01
C ARG A 22 11.88 9.91 -4.68
N ILE A 23 10.93 9.36 -5.45
CA ILE A 23 9.49 9.50 -5.23
C ILE A 23 9.14 9.01 -3.82
N LEU A 24 9.54 7.78 -3.48
CA LEU A 24 9.23 7.18 -2.17
C LEU A 24 9.92 7.88 -1.00
N HIS A 25 11.13 8.40 -1.19
CA HIS A 25 11.81 9.18 -0.17
C HIS A 25 11.00 10.44 0.18
N GLN A 26 10.53 11.19 -0.83
CA GLN A 26 9.72 12.39 -0.60
C GLN A 26 8.38 12.08 0.05
N ILE A 27 7.67 11.07 -0.45
CA ILE A 27 6.43 10.57 0.15
C ILE A 27 6.67 10.20 1.63
N SER A 28 7.74 9.46 1.93
CA SER A 28 8.06 9.06 3.29
C SER A 28 8.39 10.26 4.20
N MET A 29 9.05 11.29 3.68
CA MET A 29 9.35 12.51 4.42
C MET A 29 8.08 13.32 4.73
N GLY A 30 7.13 13.38 3.79
CA GLY A 30 5.80 13.93 4.04
C GLY A 30 5.08 13.16 5.15
N LEU A 31 5.03 11.83 5.07
CA LEU A 31 4.32 11.01 6.05
C LEU A 31 5.00 11.08 7.43
N LYS A 32 6.34 11.13 7.46
CA LYS A 32 7.12 11.38 8.68
C LYS A 32 6.75 12.70 9.33
N THR A 33 6.47 13.74 8.54
CA THR A 33 6.08 15.05 9.06
C THR A 33 4.71 14.98 9.75
N ILE A 34 3.73 14.30 9.12
CA ILE A 34 2.41 14.04 9.70
C ILE A 34 2.54 13.25 11.01
N HIS A 35 3.27 12.13 10.98
CA HIS A 35 3.45 11.25 12.14
C HIS A 35 4.20 11.93 13.30
N ASN A 36 5.21 12.77 13.02
CA ASN A 36 5.93 13.53 14.04
C ASN A 36 5.07 14.61 14.70
N LYS A 37 3.98 15.05 14.05
CA LYS A 37 2.98 15.95 14.63
C LYS A 37 1.90 15.21 15.42
N GLU A 38 2.07 13.90 15.65
CA GLU A 38 1.10 13.04 16.31
C GLU A 38 -0.26 12.98 15.59
N PHE A 39 -0.22 13.04 14.25
CA PHE A 39 -1.36 12.80 13.37
C PHE A 39 -1.23 11.47 12.60
N ILE A 40 -2.38 10.94 12.21
CA ILE A 40 -2.57 9.77 11.35
C ILE A 40 -3.35 10.24 10.13
N HIS A 41 -2.95 9.82 8.92
CA HIS A 41 -3.59 10.25 7.68
C HIS A 41 -4.93 9.54 7.43
N ARG A 42 -5.00 8.24 7.71
CA ARG A 42 -6.18 7.36 7.61
C ARG A 42 -6.69 7.03 6.21
N ASP A 43 -6.36 7.85 5.22
CA ASP A 43 -6.73 7.65 3.81
C ASP A 43 -5.51 7.81 2.88
N PHE A 44 -4.43 7.14 3.25
CA PHE A 44 -3.15 7.31 2.57
C PHE A 44 -3.07 6.40 1.33
N HIS A 45 -3.19 6.97 0.14
CA HIS A 45 -3.10 6.22 -1.12
C HIS A 45 -2.55 7.08 -2.26
N SER A 46 -2.20 6.47 -3.40
CA SER A 46 -1.60 7.17 -4.54
C SER A 46 -2.44 8.31 -5.11
N GLY A 47 -3.77 8.25 -4.99
CA GLY A 47 -4.66 9.36 -5.35
C GLY A 47 -4.50 10.63 -4.51
N ASN A 48 -3.99 10.52 -3.27
CA ASN A 48 -3.77 11.63 -2.34
C ASN A 48 -2.30 12.07 -2.31
N ILE A 49 -1.49 11.58 -3.26
CA ILE A 49 -0.10 11.99 -3.43
C ILE A 49 -0.01 12.77 -4.72
N LEU A 50 0.31 14.06 -4.61
CA LEU A 50 0.24 15.02 -5.69
C LEU A 50 1.63 15.50 -6.08
N LEU A 51 1.89 15.57 -7.38
CA LEU A 51 3.08 16.21 -7.92
C LEU A 51 2.81 17.70 -8.11
N ASP A 52 3.63 18.54 -7.47
CA ASP A 52 3.60 19.99 -7.64
C ASP A 52 4.03 20.38 -9.08
N PRO A 53 3.12 20.94 -9.89
CA PRO A 53 3.41 21.27 -11.28
C PRO A 53 4.35 22.47 -11.44
N GLU A 54 4.42 23.39 -10.46
CA GLU A 54 5.24 24.60 -10.56
C GLU A 54 6.72 24.29 -10.38
N LYS A 55 7.03 23.27 -9.57
CA LYS A 55 8.41 22.85 -9.28
C LYS A 55 8.98 21.80 -10.22
N LYS A 56 8.21 21.31 -11.20
CA LYS A 56 8.74 20.52 -12.33
C LYS A 56 9.86 21.23 -13.10
N ARG A 57 9.95 22.55 -12.95
CA ARG A 57 10.99 23.42 -13.54
C ARG A 57 12.30 23.45 -12.73
N THR A 58 12.30 22.89 -11.52
CA THR A 58 13.51 22.65 -10.73
C THR A 58 13.87 21.17 -10.84
N LEU A 59 15.15 20.82 -10.76
CA LEU A 59 15.70 19.48 -11.02
C LEU A 59 15.16 18.34 -10.12
N ASN A 60 14.18 18.61 -9.26
CA ASN A 60 13.53 17.65 -8.39
C ASN A 60 12.01 17.82 -8.47
N ASP A 61 11.31 16.78 -8.96
CA ASP A 61 9.88 16.62 -8.73
C ASP A 61 9.58 16.77 -7.23
N ASP A 62 8.56 17.53 -6.84
CA ASP A 62 8.19 17.76 -5.44
C ASP A 62 6.83 17.09 -5.14
N TRP A 63 6.89 15.91 -4.55
CA TRP A 63 5.73 15.10 -4.18
C TRP A 63 5.19 15.50 -2.81
N LYS A 64 3.90 15.85 -2.78
CA LYS A 64 3.19 16.27 -1.57
C LYS A 64 2.08 15.29 -1.22
N ILE A 65 1.89 15.09 0.07
CA ILE A 65 0.72 14.39 0.59
C ILE A 65 -0.40 15.42 0.75
N GLY A 66 -1.52 15.15 0.09
CA GLY A 66 -2.75 15.95 0.14
C GLY A 66 -3.87 15.21 0.85
N ASP A 67 -5.06 15.82 0.83
CA ASP A 67 -6.30 15.31 1.43
C ASP A 67 -6.17 14.83 2.89
N LEU A 68 -5.99 15.81 3.77
CA LEU A 68 -5.96 15.60 5.22
C LEU A 68 -7.36 15.67 5.86
N GLY A 69 -8.45 15.63 5.07
CA GLY A 69 -9.81 15.80 5.57
C GLY A 69 -10.26 14.70 6.56
N LEU A 70 -9.66 13.52 6.44
CA LEU A 70 -9.87 12.39 7.35
C LEU A 70 -8.78 12.25 8.41
N SER A 71 -7.76 13.10 8.38
CA SER A 71 -6.62 13.02 9.29
C SER A 71 -7.03 13.30 10.72
N GLN A 72 -6.36 12.62 11.65
CA GLN A 72 -6.79 12.59 13.04
C GLN A 72 -5.60 12.53 13.99
N ALA A 73 -5.68 13.26 15.10
CA ALA A 73 -4.67 13.16 16.16
C ALA A 73 -4.75 11.78 16.83
N VAL A 74 -3.60 11.18 17.14
CA VAL A 74 -3.48 9.81 17.68
C VAL A 74 -4.37 9.56 18.91
N ASN A 75 -4.57 10.58 19.75
CA ASN A 75 -5.32 10.46 21.01
C ASN A 75 -6.77 10.96 20.92
N SER A 76 -7.25 11.32 19.74
CA SER A 76 -8.61 11.86 19.62
C SER A 76 -9.65 10.75 19.73
N LYS A 77 -10.65 10.97 20.58
CA LYS A 77 -11.78 10.07 20.80
C LYS A 77 -12.87 10.42 19.79
N SER A 78 -12.70 10.11 18.51
CA SER A 78 -13.84 10.29 17.59
C SER A 78 -14.90 9.22 17.87
N SER A 79 -16.14 9.66 18.02
CA SER A 79 -17.33 8.82 18.18
C SER A 79 -17.82 8.18 16.87
N ASN A 80 -17.22 8.53 15.73
CA ASN A 80 -17.65 8.04 14.43
C ASN A 80 -16.93 6.73 14.07
N ASN A 81 -17.67 5.63 14.15
CA ASN A 81 -17.18 4.28 13.84
C ASN A 81 -17.12 3.98 12.34
N GLU A 82 -17.53 4.92 11.47
CA GLU A 82 -17.48 4.70 10.03
C GLU A 82 -16.03 4.59 9.54
N ILE A 83 -15.72 3.48 8.87
CA ILE A 83 -14.43 3.26 8.24
C ILE A 83 -14.52 3.78 6.82
N TYR A 84 -13.80 4.86 6.54
CA TYR A 84 -13.70 5.46 5.21
C TYR A 84 -12.35 5.12 4.59
N GLY A 85 -12.33 4.82 3.30
CA GLY A 85 -11.08 4.71 2.54
C GLY A 85 -11.17 3.80 1.32
N VAL A 86 -10.01 3.40 0.81
CA VAL A 86 -9.86 2.56 -0.38
C VAL A 86 -9.38 1.16 0.02
N ILE A 87 -10.22 0.13 -0.16
CA ILE A 87 -10.03 -1.24 0.36
C ILE A 87 -8.59 -1.76 0.24
N PRO A 88 -7.95 -1.76 -0.95
CA PRO A 88 -6.57 -2.21 -1.10
C PRO A 88 -5.53 -1.58 -0.16
N TYR A 89 -5.71 -0.31 0.22
CA TYR A 89 -4.76 0.45 1.04
C TYR A 89 -5.10 0.41 2.54
N ILE A 90 -6.23 -0.18 2.92
CA ILE A 90 -6.65 -0.27 4.33
C ILE A 90 -5.98 -1.48 5.00
N ALA A 91 -5.37 -1.22 6.15
CA ALA A 91 -4.69 -2.23 6.94
C ALA A 91 -5.68 -3.28 7.50
N PRO A 92 -5.29 -4.57 7.55
CA PRO A 92 -6.21 -5.67 7.90
C PRO A 92 -6.79 -5.55 9.31
N GLU A 93 -6.08 -4.96 10.26
CA GLU A 93 -6.57 -4.72 11.61
C GLU A 93 -7.71 -3.70 11.68
N ILE A 94 -7.81 -2.77 10.74
CA ILE A 94 -8.90 -1.79 10.66
C ILE A 94 -10.20 -2.48 10.29
N PHE A 95 -10.16 -3.45 9.36
CA PHE A 95 -11.31 -4.30 9.05
C PHE A 95 -11.77 -5.18 10.23
N ARG A 96 -10.91 -5.37 11.25
CA ARG A 96 -11.23 -6.08 12.49
C ARG A 96 -11.75 -5.14 13.60
N GLY A 97 -12.05 -3.89 13.27
CA GLY A 97 -12.55 -2.90 14.22
C GLY A 97 -11.47 -2.22 15.08
N SER A 98 -10.18 -2.37 14.73
CA SER A 98 -9.14 -1.58 15.39
C SER A 98 -9.23 -0.12 15.00
N ILE A 99 -8.87 0.77 15.92
CA ILE A 99 -8.71 2.18 15.61
C ILE A 99 -7.55 2.38 14.63
N PHE A 100 -7.64 3.41 13.79
CA PHE A 100 -6.54 3.82 12.94
C PHE A 100 -5.31 4.19 13.77
N SER A 101 -4.14 3.85 13.25
CA SER A 101 -2.86 4.14 13.88
C SER A 101 -1.83 4.56 12.84
N LYS A 102 -0.66 5.05 13.28
CA LYS A 102 0.45 5.37 12.38
C LYS A 102 0.88 4.14 11.58
N GLU A 103 0.83 2.96 12.19
CA GLU A 103 1.15 1.68 11.58
C GLU A 103 0.17 1.30 10.46
N ALA A 104 -1.09 1.76 10.53
CA ALA A 104 -2.05 1.61 9.44
C ALA A 104 -1.64 2.43 8.21
N ASP A 105 -1.17 3.68 8.39
CA ASP A 105 -0.61 4.46 7.28
C ASP A 105 0.65 3.78 6.68
N ILE A 106 1.45 3.08 7.50
CA ILE A 106 2.63 2.32 7.03
C ILE A 106 2.22 1.14 6.15
N TYR A 107 1.12 0.45 6.48
CA TYR A 107 0.56 -0.56 5.60
C TYR A 107 0.19 0.03 4.24
N SER A 108 -0.49 1.18 4.25
CA SER A 108 -0.88 1.86 3.02
C SER A 108 0.35 2.32 2.20
N LEU A 109 1.43 2.76 2.86
CA LEU A 109 2.71 3.02 2.21
C LEU A 109 3.29 1.77 1.53
N GLY A 110 3.17 0.60 2.15
CA GLY A 110 3.56 -0.69 1.53
C GLY A 110 2.79 -0.99 0.24
N MET A 111 1.51 -0.62 0.19
CA MET A 111 0.69 -0.75 -1.02
C MET A 111 1.07 0.26 -2.11
N ILE A 112 1.44 1.49 -1.72
CA ILE A 112 2.00 2.48 -2.65
C ILE A 112 3.35 2.01 -3.19
N MET A 113 4.21 1.43 -2.34
CA MET A 113 5.47 0.82 -2.79
C MET A 113 5.21 -0.25 -3.86
N TRP A 114 4.22 -1.13 -3.64
CA TRP A 114 3.85 -2.11 -4.64
C TRP A 114 3.35 -1.49 -5.95
N GLU A 115 2.57 -0.42 -5.88
CA GLU A 115 2.11 0.29 -7.08
C GLU A 115 3.28 0.88 -7.89
N LEU A 116 4.38 1.29 -7.27
CA LEU A 116 5.58 1.70 -8.00
C LEU A 116 6.26 0.54 -8.75
N THR A 117 6.08 -0.72 -8.35
CA THR A 117 6.72 -1.85 -9.05
C THR A 117 6.04 -2.18 -10.37
N THR A 118 4.71 -2.03 -10.43
CA THR A 118 3.90 -2.40 -11.61
C THR A 118 3.35 -1.20 -12.39
N GLY A 119 3.27 -0.03 -11.77
CA GLY A 119 2.50 1.12 -12.27
C GLY A 119 0.98 0.94 -12.10
N CYS A 120 0.54 -0.19 -11.55
CA CYS A 120 -0.86 -0.56 -11.37
C CYS A 120 -1.28 -0.38 -9.92
N LYS A 121 -2.55 -0.05 -9.68
CA LYS A 121 -3.05 -0.03 -8.31
C LYS A 121 -3.18 -1.46 -7.74
N PRO A 122 -3.00 -1.66 -6.43
CA PRO A 122 -3.11 -2.99 -5.84
C PRO A 122 -4.50 -3.57 -6.04
N PHE A 123 -4.56 -4.87 -6.37
CA PHE A 123 -5.81 -5.62 -6.61
C PHE A 123 -6.68 -5.09 -7.78
N TYR A 124 -6.07 -4.47 -8.80
CA TYR A 124 -6.81 -3.86 -9.92
C TYR A 124 -7.68 -4.83 -10.73
N ASN A 125 -7.36 -6.12 -10.73
CA ASN A 125 -8.01 -7.15 -11.53
C ASN A 125 -9.14 -7.88 -10.79
N VAL A 126 -9.52 -7.43 -9.58
CA VAL A 126 -10.62 -8.04 -8.82
C VAL A 126 -11.63 -7.00 -8.36
N GLU A 127 -12.84 -7.45 -8.05
CA GLU A 127 -13.86 -6.60 -7.44
C GLU A 127 -13.44 -6.17 -6.03
N HIS A 128 -13.73 -4.90 -5.69
CA HIS A 128 -13.45 -4.37 -4.37
C HIS A 128 -14.70 -4.49 -3.49
N ASP A 129 -14.97 -5.69 -3.03
CA ASP A 129 -16.12 -5.99 -2.19
C ASP A 129 -15.69 -6.70 -0.89
N HIS A 130 -16.66 -7.27 -0.18
CA HIS A 130 -16.45 -8.03 1.03
C HIS A 130 -15.54 -9.27 0.84
N HIS A 131 -15.53 -9.89 -0.34
CA HIS A 131 -14.66 -11.04 -0.62
C HIS A 131 -13.18 -10.62 -0.69
N LEU A 132 -12.88 -9.45 -1.28
CA LEU A 132 -11.53 -8.91 -1.25
C LEU A 132 -11.08 -8.58 0.17
N ILE A 133 -11.95 -7.98 0.99
CA ILE A 133 -11.65 -7.72 2.41
C ILE A 133 -11.29 -9.03 3.13
N TYR A 134 -12.08 -10.09 2.92
CA TYR A 134 -11.80 -11.41 3.48
C TYR A 134 -10.43 -11.97 3.05
N LYS A 135 -10.10 -11.89 1.76
CA LYS A 135 -8.79 -12.30 1.24
C LYS A 135 -7.64 -11.53 1.91
N ILE A 136 -7.76 -10.19 2.03
CA ILE A 136 -6.76 -9.36 2.70
C ILE A 136 -6.58 -9.77 4.17
N LEU A 137 -7.68 -10.07 4.86
CA LEU A 137 -7.68 -10.57 6.24
C LEU A 137 -7.00 -11.95 6.37
N ASP A 138 -7.15 -12.81 5.36
CA ASP A 138 -6.50 -14.13 5.27
C ASP A 138 -5.03 -14.05 4.83
N GLY A 139 -4.53 -12.84 4.55
CA GLY A 139 -3.13 -12.57 4.23
C GLY A 139 -2.82 -12.43 2.75
N GLU A 140 -3.83 -12.39 1.88
CA GLU A 140 -3.64 -12.13 0.45
C GLU A 140 -2.91 -10.80 0.24
N ARG A 141 -1.91 -10.81 -0.65
CA ARG A 141 -1.16 -9.63 -1.07
C ARG A 141 -1.00 -9.63 -2.59
N PRO A 142 -0.85 -8.46 -3.22
CA PRO A 142 -0.56 -8.39 -4.64
C PRO A 142 0.74 -9.14 -5.01
N LYS A 143 0.75 -9.78 -6.19
CA LYS A 143 1.93 -10.50 -6.69
C LYS A 143 3.09 -9.54 -6.92
N ILE A 144 4.26 -9.87 -6.37
CA ILE A 144 5.50 -9.09 -6.58
C ILE A 144 6.07 -9.46 -7.95
N THR A 145 6.46 -8.46 -8.74
CA THR A 145 7.06 -8.66 -10.06
C THR A 145 8.52 -9.06 -9.96
N GLU A 146 8.98 -9.81 -10.95
CA GLU A 146 10.31 -10.42 -10.92
C GLU A 146 11.46 -9.41 -11.01
N ASP A 147 11.21 -8.17 -11.45
CA ASP A 147 12.19 -7.08 -11.46
C ASP A 147 12.36 -6.38 -10.11
N THR A 148 11.53 -6.70 -9.11
CA THR A 148 11.59 -5.99 -7.83
C THR A 148 12.90 -6.35 -7.10
N PRO A 149 13.75 -5.36 -6.73
CA PRO A 149 14.93 -5.60 -5.90
C PRO A 149 14.55 -6.31 -4.59
N GLU A 150 15.35 -7.26 -4.14
CA GLU A 150 15.11 -8.02 -2.92
C GLU A 150 15.06 -7.12 -1.67
N CYS A 151 16.00 -6.18 -1.51
CA CYS A 151 16.01 -5.24 -0.40
C CYS A 151 14.76 -4.36 -0.37
N TYR A 152 14.25 -3.99 -1.54
CA TYR A 152 13.00 -3.27 -1.70
C TYR A 152 11.80 -4.15 -1.33
N ALA A 153 11.75 -5.36 -1.87
CA ALA A 153 10.69 -6.33 -1.57
C ALA A 153 10.61 -6.64 -0.07
N ASN A 154 11.75 -6.76 0.60
CA ASN A 154 11.83 -7.00 2.04
C ASN A 154 11.29 -5.83 2.85
N LEU A 155 11.65 -4.59 2.50
CA LEU A 155 11.10 -3.39 3.14
C LEU A 155 9.59 -3.27 2.90
N MET A 156 9.15 -3.43 1.65
CA MET A 156 7.73 -3.41 1.26
C MET A 156 6.94 -4.47 2.05
N LYS A 157 7.47 -5.69 2.15
CA LYS A 157 6.84 -6.77 2.91
C LYS A 157 6.72 -6.46 4.40
N SER A 158 7.75 -5.83 4.98
CA SER A 158 7.68 -5.41 6.37
C SER A 158 6.65 -4.29 6.61
N CYS A 159 6.36 -3.46 5.61
CA CYS A 159 5.36 -2.40 5.72
C CYS A 159 3.93 -2.95 5.78
N TRP A 160 3.64 -4.05 5.06
CA TRP A 160 2.30 -4.67 5.04
C TRP A 160 2.17 -5.92 5.91
N ASP A 161 3.05 -6.07 6.92
CA ASP A 161 3.02 -7.19 7.88
C ASP A 161 1.62 -7.27 8.55
N PRO A 162 1.04 -8.48 8.70
CA PRO A 162 -0.25 -8.65 9.38
C PRO A 162 -0.27 -8.13 10.81
N ASP A 163 0.86 -8.14 11.51
CA ASP A 163 1.00 -7.55 12.85
C ASP A 163 1.48 -6.09 12.73
N PRO A 164 0.64 -5.10 13.08
CA PRO A 164 1.02 -3.69 12.99
C PRO A 164 2.29 -3.36 13.81
N LYS A 165 2.56 -4.09 14.91
CA LYS A 165 3.74 -3.85 15.75
C LYS A 165 5.05 -4.25 15.10
N LYS A 166 5.01 -5.12 14.08
CA LYS A 166 6.19 -5.54 13.31
C LYS A 166 6.53 -4.58 12.18
N ARG A 167 5.61 -3.68 11.82
CA ARG A 167 5.82 -2.71 10.76
C ARG A 167 6.89 -1.70 11.17
N PRO A 168 7.80 -1.30 10.26
CA PRO A 168 8.82 -0.34 10.57
C PRO A 168 8.21 1.05 10.83
N SER A 169 8.79 1.82 11.75
CA SER A 169 8.42 3.22 11.89
C SER A 169 8.79 4.01 10.63
N ILE A 170 8.04 5.07 10.34
CA ILE A 170 8.32 5.94 9.20
C ILE A 170 9.75 6.52 9.26
N LYS A 171 10.29 6.77 10.46
CA LYS A 171 11.68 7.20 10.65
C LYS A 171 12.69 6.18 10.12
N LYS A 172 12.45 4.88 10.38
CA LYS A 172 13.29 3.79 9.87
C LYS A 172 13.19 3.70 8.35
N ILE A 173 11.99 3.82 7.79
CA ILE A 173 11.77 3.82 6.33
C ILE A 173 12.53 4.97 5.65
N CYS A 174 12.37 6.21 6.13
CA CYS A 174 13.10 7.36 5.59
C CYS A 174 14.62 7.15 5.66
N PHE A 175 15.13 6.60 6.77
CA PHE A 175 16.56 6.32 6.91
C PHE A 175 17.04 5.26 5.91
N THR A 176 16.25 4.22 5.66
CA THR A 176 16.55 3.21 4.64
C THR A 176 16.60 3.82 3.24
N PHE A 177 15.61 4.62 2.85
CA PHE A 177 15.63 5.30 1.55
C PHE A 177 16.83 6.25 1.40
N ASN A 178 17.18 6.99 2.46
CA ASN A 178 18.39 7.82 2.47
C ASN A 178 19.68 7.01 2.24
N LYS A 179 19.77 5.80 2.83
CA LYS A 179 20.92 4.91 2.60
C LYS A 179 21.01 4.43 1.17
N TRP A 180 19.89 4.03 0.56
CA TRP A 180 19.87 3.60 -0.83
C TRP A 180 20.23 4.74 -1.79
N ILE A 181 19.69 5.94 -1.57
CA ILE A 181 19.89 7.09 -2.47
C ILE A 181 21.29 7.72 -2.33
N TYR A 182 21.71 8.04 -1.10
CA TYR A 182 22.90 8.88 -0.86
C TYR A 182 24.14 8.09 -0.49
N LYS A 183 23.97 6.95 0.18
CA LYS A 183 25.08 6.06 0.53
C LYS A 183 25.26 4.91 -0.46
N LYS A 184 24.42 4.85 -1.49
CA LYS A 184 24.46 3.83 -2.54
C LYS A 184 24.45 2.40 -2.00
N VAL A 185 23.79 2.19 -0.85
CA VAL A 185 23.60 0.85 -0.29
C VAL A 185 22.74 0.06 -1.26
N ASN A 186 23.18 -1.14 -1.63
CA ASN A 186 22.54 -2.03 -2.62
C ASN A 186 22.47 -1.47 -4.05
N GLU A 187 23.35 -0.54 -4.43
CA GLU A 187 23.36 0.06 -5.79
C GLU A 187 23.44 -0.99 -6.92
N GLU A 188 24.27 -2.03 -6.75
CA GLU A 188 24.37 -3.12 -7.72
C GLU A 188 23.04 -3.87 -7.86
N GLU A 189 22.34 -4.11 -6.75
CA GLU A 189 21.04 -4.80 -6.74
C GLU A 189 19.97 -3.98 -7.48
N PHE A 190 19.94 -2.66 -7.29
CA PHE A 190 19.03 -1.77 -8.01
C PHE A 190 19.38 -1.67 -9.50
N SER A 191 20.67 -1.66 -9.85
CA SER A 191 21.12 -1.65 -11.26
C SER A 191 20.73 -2.94 -11.98
N GLN A 192 20.90 -4.10 -11.34
CA GLN A 192 20.47 -5.40 -11.89
C GLN A 192 18.95 -5.49 -12.04
N ALA A 193 18.21 -5.00 -11.04
CA ALA A 193 16.76 -4.90 -11.09
C ALA A 193 16.28 -4.00 -12.24
N GLU A 194 16.94 -2.85 -12.48
CA GLU A 194 16.60 -1.97 -13.61
C GLU A 194 16.89 -2.63 -14.96
N ALA A 195 18.03 -3.30 -15.11
CA ALA A 195 18.35 -4.05 -16.32
C ALA A 195 17.31 -5.14 -16.61
N LYS A 196 16.80 -5.81 -15.56
CA LYS A 196 15.70 -6.78 -15.67
C LYS A 196 14.37 -6.10 -16.02
N ARG A 197 14.05 -4.98 -15.37
CA ARG A 197 12.84 -4.18 -15.63
C ARG A 197 12.78 -3.71 -17.08
N ALA A 198 13.88 -3.19 -17.62
CA ALA A 198 13.98 -2.73 -19.01
C ALA A 198 13.61 -3.84 -20.01
N LYS A 199 14.16 -5.06 -19.83
CA LYS A 199 13.82 -6.23 -20.65
C LYS A 199 12.36 -6.65 -20.52
N LEU A 200 11.78 -6.55 -19.33
CA LEU A 200 10.38 -6.88 -19.09
C LEU A 200 9.43 -5.85 -19.72
N ILE A 201 9.81 -4.57 -19.77
CA ILE A 201 9.07 -3.52 -20.47
C ILE A 201 9.15 -3.73 -21.98
N GLU A 202 10.35 -3.98 -22.52
CA GLU A 202 10.54 -4.25 -23.95
C GLU A 202 9.73 -5.47 -24.41
N SER A 203 9.70 -6.52 -23.59
CA SER A 203 8.88 -7.71 -23.83
C SER A 203 7.40 -7.56 -23.45
N LYS A 204 6.95 -6.35 -23.07
CA LYS A 204 5.56 -6.01 -22.75
C LYS A 204 4.94 -6.87 -21.64
N LYS A 205 5.76 -7.32 -20.68
CA LYS A 205 5.35 -8.16 -19.55
C LYS A 205 4.96 -7.38 -18.31
N ILE A 206 5.48 -6.16 -18.17
CA ILE A 206 5.19 -5.26 -17.05
C ILE A 206 4.88 -3.87 -17.57
N GLY A 207 4.12 -3.13 -16.79
CA GLY A 207 3.70 -1.77 -17.10
C GLY A 207 2.18 -1.67 -17.15
N PRO A 208 1.66 -0.47 -16.90
CA PRO A 208 0.23 -0.26 -16.75
C PRO A 208 -0.57 -0.55 -18.03
N GLU A 209 0.07 -0.38 -19.18
CA GLU A 209 -0.51 -0.67 -20.51
C GLU A 209 -0.67 -2.16 -20.80
N PHE A 210 0.09 -3.03 -20.13
CA PHE A 210 0.07 -4.49 -20.33
C PHE A 210 -0.55 -5.25 -19.14
N ALA A 211 -1.01 -4.52 -18.13
CA ALA A 211 -1.77 -5.08 -17.04
C ALA A 211 -3.05 -5.75 -17.58
N GLU A 212 -3.55 -6.75 -16.85
CA GLU A 212 -4.88 -7.30 -17.15
C GLU A 212 -5.92 -6.17 -17.14
N LYS A 213 -7.07 -6.39 -17.77
CA LYS A 213 -8.12 -5.38 -17.72
C LYS A 213 -8.55 -5.15 -16.28
N ARG A 214 -8.56 -3.88 -15.86
CA ARG A 214 -9.13 -3.46 -14.58
C ARG A 214 -10.54 -4.02 -14.44
N HIS A 215 -10.81 -4.65 -13.30
CA HIS A 215 -12.14 -5.13 -13.00
C HIS A 215 -13.09 -3.94 -12.83
N LEU A 216 -14.29 -3.98 -13.42
CA LEU A 216 -15.24 -2.86 -13.38
C LEU A 216 -15.67 -2.52 -11.94
N GLY A 217 -15.72 -3.52 -11.06
CA GLY A 217 -15.97 -3.36 -9.63
C GLY A 217 -14.75 -2.94 -8.79
N ALA A 218 -13.58 -2.70 -9.39
CA ALA A 218 -12.42 -2.19 -8.67
C ALA A 218 -12.57 -0.68 -8.41
N ILE A 219 -12.68 -0.28 -7.14
CA ILE A 219 -12.98 1.09 -6.71
C ILE A 219 -11.81 1.68 -5.93
N TYR A 220 -11.29 2.80 -6.44
CA TYR A 220 -10.11 3.49 -5.91
C TYR A 220 -10.39 4.93 -5.46
N THR A 221 -11.64 5.20 -5.16
CA THR A 221 -12.11 6.42 -4.52
C THR A 221 -12.57 6.07 -3.11
N SER A 222 -12.22 6.90 -2.15
CA SER A 222 -12.55 6.70 -0.75
C SER A 222 -14.07 6.72 -0.56
N ARG A 223 -14.57 5.74 0.20
CA ARG A 223 -16.01 5.53 0.45
C ARG A 223 -16.24 4.91 1.83
N PRO A 224 -17.46 4.98 2.39
CA PRO A 224 -17.77 4.27 3.61
C PRO A 224 -17.76 2.76 3.37
N LEU A 225 -17.28 1.99 4.35
CA LEU A 225 -17.06 0.55 4.24
C LEU A 225 -17.80 -0.26 5.31
N SER A 226 -18.50 0.38 6.24
CA SER A 226 -19.26 -0.29 7.31
C SER A 226 -20.17 -1.41 6.79
N ALA A 227 -20.91 -1.17 5.71
CA ALA A 227 -21.79 -2.16 5.10
C ALA A 227 -21.03 -3.39 4.55
N LEU A 228 -19.83 -3.21 3.98
CA LEU A 228 -19.02 -4.31 3.45
C LEU A 228 -18.36 -5.11 4.58
N ILE A 229 -17.89 -4.42 5.61
CA ILE A 229 -17.30 -5.04 6.80
C ILE A 229 -18.37 -5.86 7.54
N TYR A 230 -19.57 -5.32 7.71
CA TYR A 230 -20.70 -6.06 8.30
C TYR A 230 -21.05 -7.34 7.53
N LYS A 231 -21.02 -7.29 6.18
CA LYS A 231 -21.18 -8.49 5.35
C LYS A 231 -20.04 -9.50 5.56
N CYS A 232 -18.79 -9.05 5.72
CA CYS A 232 -17.69 -9.95 6.07
C CYS A 232 -17.95 -10.63 7.42
N SER A 233 -18.32 -9.87 8.45
CA SER A 233 -18.59 -10.40 9.77
C SER A 233 -19.73 -11.43 9.73
N SER A 234 -20.84 -11.13 9.06
CA SER A 234 -21.99 -12.05 8.99
C SER A 234 -21.72 -13.35 8.22
N ILE A 235 -20.96 -13.29 7.11
CA ILE A 235 -20.68 -14.47 6.26
C ILE A 235 -19.58 -15.34 6.84
N TYR A 236 -18.56 -14.75 7.48
CA TYR A 236 -17.39 -15.48 7.96
C TYR A 236 -17.38 -15.73 9.48
N SER A 237 -18.44 -15.31 10.19
CA SER A 237 -18.71 -15.74 11.59
C SER A 237 -19.17 -17.20 11.68
N PHE A 238 -19.49 -17.86 10.57
CA PHE A 238 -19.76 -19.29 10.57
C PHE A 238 -18.46 -20.08 10.78
N PRO A 239 -18.39 -21.00 11.76
CA PRO A 239 -17.18 -21.76 12.01
C PRO A 239 -16.85 -22.62 10.78
N LYS A 240 -15.66 -22.39 10.18
CA LYS A 240 -15.08 -23.34 9.23
C LYS A 240 -14.90 -24.67 9.96
N ILE A 241 -15.63 -25.70 9.56
CA ILE A 241 -15.38 -27.08 9.98
C ILE A 241 -14.14 -27.54 9.21
N SER A 242 -12.98 -27.54 9.86
CA SER A 242 -11.81 -28.23 9.34
C SER A 242 -11.77 -29.65 9.90
N PHE A 243 -11.78 -30.64 9.02
CA PHE A 243 -11.52 -32.04 9.39
C PHE A 243 -10.01 -32.26 9.49
N ASP A 244 -9.52 -32.54 10.70
CA ASP A 244 -8.16 -33.10 10.89
C ASP A 244 -8.21 -34.61 10.65
N LYS A 245 -7.10 -35.21 10.18
CA LYS A 245 -6.94 -36.65 9.84
C LYS A 245 -7.17 -37.60 11.04
N ARG A 246 -7.57 -37.08 12.19
CA ARG A 246 -7.88 -37.81 13.43
C ARG A 246 -9.32 -37.59 13.95
N GLY A 247 -10.21 -36.97 13.16
CA GLY A 247 -11.63 -36.84 13.50
C GLY A 247 -11.95 -35.85 14.64
N ILE A 248 -10.99 -35.03 15.08
CA ILE A 248 -11.21 -34.03 16.14
C ILE A 248 -11.51 -32.67 15.52
N THR A 249 -12.73 -32.17 15.75
CA THR A 249 -13.14 -30.80 15.37
C THR A 249 -12.42 -29.75 16.21
N LYS A 250 -11.62 -28.88 15.58
CA LYS A 250 -11.19 -27.61 16.19
C LYS A 250 -12.08 -26.47 15.71
N LYS A 251 -12.84 -25.86 16.62
CA LYS A 251 -13.60 -24.63 16.36
C LYS A 251 -12.64 -23.44 16.34
N LYS A 252 -12.30 -22.89 15.17
CA LYS A 252 -11.74 -21.52 15.10
C LYS A 252 -12.92 -20.55 15.04
N LYS A 253 -13.20 -19.88 16.15
CA LYS A 253 -14.05 -18.68 16.17
C LYS A 253 -13.21 -17.52 15.65
N LEU A 254 -13.53 -17.01 14.46
CA LEU A 254 -13.10 -15.67 14.06
C LEU A 254 -14.20 -14.73 14.56
N ILE A 255 -13.96 -14.06 15.69
CA ILE A 255 -14.85 -12.97 16.12
C ILE A 255 -14.36 -11.74 15.36
N VAL A 256 -15.10 -11.33 14.34
CA VAL A 256 -14.99 -10.00 13.75
C VAL A 256 -16.07 -9.17 14.44
N ILE A 257 -15.65 -8.19 15.24
CA ILE A 257 -16.53 -7.32 16.03
C ILE A 257 -17.17 -6.31 15.08
#